data_AF-A0A7J4SEU8-F1
#
_entry.id   AF-A0A7J4SEU8-F1
#
_cell.length_a   1.000
_cell.length_b   1.000
_cell.length_c   1.000
_cell.angle_alpha   90.00
_cell.angle_beta   90.00
_cell.angle_gamma   90.00
#
_symmetry.space_group_name_H-M   'P 1'
#
loop_
_entity.id
_entity.type
_entity.pdbx_description
1 polymer ?
#
loop_
_entity_poly.entity_id
_entity_poly.type
_entity_poly.pdbx_seq_one_letter_code
_entity_poly.pdbx_strand_id
1 'polypeptide(L)'
;TVLDKPIEEVRIIALDRPRHHNLFKEIRSLGAQLHTLSDGDIAAALWAARPEGDHDMLLGIGAAPEGVITATAIRGIGGVFEGRLV
;
A
#
# COMPACT_ATOMS: atom_id res chain seq x y z
N THR A 1 -1.75 -13.78 13.42
CA THR A 1 -2.15 -12.53 12.73
C THR A 1 -2.53 -12.91 11.31
N VAL A 2 -3.18 -12.07 10.49
CA VAL A 2 -3.60 -12.51 9.13
C VAL A 2 -2.40 -12.89 8.23
N LEU A 3 -1.25 -12.24 8.42
CA LEU A 3 -0.02 -12.50 7.65
C LEU A 3 0.97 -13.45 8.33
N ASP A 4 0.68 -13.91 9.55
CA ASP A 4 1.61 -14.69 10.39
C ASP A 4 3.03 -14.11 10.53
N LYS A 5 3.12 -12.77 10.46
CA LYS A 5 4.35 -11.99 10.66
C LYS A 5 4.25 -11.06 11.87
N PRO A 6 5.36 -10.77 12.57
CA PRO A 6 5.43 -9.68 13.55
C PRO A 6 5.38 -8.32 12.84
N ILE A 7 5.01 -7.25 13.55
CA ILE A 7 4.78 -5.92 12.94
C ILE A 7 6.05 -5.36 12.30
N GLU A 8 7.21 -5.67 12.87
CA GLU A 8 8.52 -5.22 12.39
C GLU A 8 8.91 -5.82 11.03
N GLU A 9 8.20 -6.85 10.58
CA GLU A 9 8.37 -7.49 9.28
C GLU A 9 7.31 -7.06 8.25
N VAL A 10 6.28 -6.31 8.66
CA VAL A 10 5.24 -5.82 7.75
C VAL A 10 5.80 -4.69 6.90
N ARG A 11 5.74 -4.86 5.57
CA ARG A 11 6.29 -3.94 4.57
C ARG A 11 5.18 -3.14 3.92
N ILE A 12 5.10 -1.86 4.25
CA ILE A 12 4.11 -0.92 3.70
C ILE A 12 4.79 -0.08 2.62
N ILE A 13 4.20 -0.01 1.44
CA ILE A 13 4.63 0.87 0.36
C ILE A 13 3.67 2.06 0.22
N ALA A 14 4.19 3.26 -0.01
CA ALA A 14 3.39 4.47 -0.12
C ALA A 14 4.06 5.53 -1.03
N LEU A 15 3.27 6.34 -1.75
CA LEU A 15 3.80 7.44 -2.57
C LEU A 15 4.53 8.46 -1.69
N ASP A 16 5.73 8.89 -2.10
CA ASP A 16 6.45 9.96 -1.41
C ASP A 16 5.85 11.32 -1.77
N ARG A 17 5.03 11.84 -0.86
CA ARG A 17 4.30 13.09 -1.01
C ARG A 17 4.18 13.78 0.35
N PRO A 18 4.24 15.13 0.39
CA PRO A 18 4.09 15.88 1.65
C PRO A 18 2.83 15.54 2.44
N ARG A 19 1.72 15.23 1.74
CA ARG A 19 0.44 14.80 2.35
C ARG A 19 0.52 13.50 3.14
N HIS A 20 1.57 12.68 2.98
CA HIS A 20 1.76 11.41 3.69
C HIS A 20 2.70 11.50 4.89
N HIS A 21 3.23 12.67 5.25
CA HIS A 21 4.19 12.78 6.36
C HIS A 21 3.64 12.27 7.71
N ASN A 22 2.36 12.51 7.99
CA ASN A 22 1.73 12.01 9.22
C ASN A 22 1.57 10.49 9.18
N LEU A 23 1.12 9.95 8.04
CA LEU A 23 1.02 8.52 7.80
C LEU A 23 2.40 7.83 7.98
N PHE A 24 3.47 8.42 7.46
CA PHE A 24 4.82 7.87 7.59
C PHE A 24 5.30 7.84 9.04
N LYS A 25 4.96 8.85 9.84
CA LYS A 25 5.26 8.86 11.28
C LYS A 25 4.51 7.76 12.01
N GLU A 26 3.23 7.58 11.68
CA GLU A 26 2.39 6.53 12.29
C GLU A 26 2.92 5.14 11.98
N ILE A 27 3.17 4.83 10.70
CA ILE A 27 3.75 3.55 10.26
C ILE A 27 5.05 3.24 11.01
N ARG A 28 5.98 4.22 11.06
CA ARG A 28 7.27 4.05 11.74
C ARG A 28 7.11 3.88 13.25
N SER A 29 6.16 4.59 13.86
CA SER A 29 5.90 4.47 15.31
C SER A 29 5.35 3.11 15.72
N LEU A 30 4.65 2.42 14.80
CA LEU A 30 4.17 1.05 14.99
C LEU A 30 5.27 -0.01 14.76
N GLY A 31 6.42 0.37 14.21
CA GLY A 31 7.55 -0.53 13.94
C GLY A 31 7.55 -1.17 12.54
N ALA A 32 6.53 -0.93 11.71
CA ALA A 32 6.46 -1.47 10.36
C ALA A 32 7.50 -0.84 9.41
N GLN A 33 7.89 -1.59 8.39
CA GLN A 33 8.85 -1.16 7.38
C GLN A 33 8.16 -0.27 6.35
N LEU A 34 8.57 0.99 6.28
CA LEU A 34 8.06 1.93 5.28
C LEU A 34 8.97 1.96 4.05
N HIS A 35 8.40 1.61 2.91
CA HIS A 35 8.98 1.79 1.58
C HIS A 35 8.25 2.93 0.86
N THR A 36 8.99 3.71 0.08
CA THR A 36 8.44 4.85 -0.65
C THR A 36 8.78 4.79 -2.12
N LEU A 37 7.86 5.24 -2.96
CA LEU A 37 8.06 5.40 -4.40
C LEU A 37 7.65 6.80 -4.86
N SER A 38 8.31 7.34 -5.87
CA SER A 38 7.97 8.66 -6.41
C SER A 38 6.64 8.64 -7.17
N ASP A 39 6.38 7.58 -7.94
CA ASP A 39 5.20 7.39 -8.79
C ASP A 39 4.92 5.90 -9.00
N GLY A 40 3.75 5.55 -9.54
CA GLY A 40 3.41 4.18 -9.92
C GLY A 40 2.69 3.36 -8.84
N ASP A 41 1.72 3.96 -8.14
CA ASP A 41 0.93 3.30 -7.10
C ASP A 41 0.09 2.11 -7.61
N ILE A 42 -0.29 2.08 -8.89
CA ILE A 42 -0.93 0.89 -9.50
C ILE A 42 -0.02 -0.34 -9.43
N ALA A 43 1.26 -0.19 -9.80
CA ALA A 43 2.22 -1.28 -9.75
C ALA A 43 2.51 -1.69 -8.30
N ALA A 44 2.64 -0.72 -7.41
CA ALA A 44 2.84 -0.96 -5.98
C ALA A 44 1.69 -1.75 -5.34
N ALA A 45 0.43 -1.45 -5.71
CA ALA A 45 -0.72 -2.21 -5.26
C ALA A 45 -0.67 -3.68 -5.71
N LEU A 46 -0.25 -3.92 -6.96
CA LEU A 46 -0.10 -5.28 -7.49
C LEU A 46 1.03 -6.04 -6.79
N TRP A 47 2.15 -5.39 -6.48
CA TRP A 47 3.20 -6.00 -5.67
C TRP A 47 2.69 -6.32 -4.26
N ALA A 48 1.91 -5.43 -3.65
CA ALA A 48 1.37 -5.65 -2.31
C ALA A 48 0.32 -6.76 -2.23
N ALA A 49 -0.45 -6.97 -3.29
CA ALA A 49 -1.56 -7.92 -3.29
C ALA A 49 -1.19 -9.34 -3.75
N ARG A 50 0.05 -9.56 -4.19
CA ARG A 50 0.52 -10.86 -4.65
C ARG A 50 1.28 -11.60 -3.55
N PRO A 51 1.03 -12.91 -3.33
CA PRO A 51 1.75 -13.68 -2.32
C PRO A 51 3.28 -13.67 -2.48
N GLU A 52 3.77 -13.60 -3.71
CA GLU A 52 5.18 -13.54 -4.08
C GLU A 52 5.75 -12.12 -4.10
N GLY A 53 4.93 -11.10 -3.81
CA GLY A 53 5.34 -9.72 -3.87
C GLY A 53 6.19 -9.27 -2.68
N ASP A 54 6.97 -8.21 -2.90
CA ASP A 54 7.93 -7.70 -1.91
C ASP A 54 7.28 -6.84 -0.80
N HIS A 55 5.99 -6.54 -0.93
CA HIS A 55 5.25 -5.66 -0.01
C HIS A 55 3.98 -6.35 0.50
N ASP A 56 3.51 -5.95 1.67
CA ASP A 56 2.29 -6.51 2.28
C ASP A 56 1.08 -5.58 2.12
N MET A 57 1.31 -4.27 1.92
CA MET A 57 0.23 -3.29 1.80
C MET A 57 0.66 -2.01 1.07
N LEU A 58 -0.18 -1.51 0.15
CA LEU A 58 -0.13 -0.13 -0.32
C LEU A 58 -1.02 0.73 0.58
N LEU A 59 -0.50 1.85 1.10
CA LEU A 59 -1.28 2.76 1.95
C LEU A 59 -1.01 4.22 1.62
N GLY A 60 -2.08 5.03 1.55
CA GLY A 60 -1.98 6.47 1.32
C GLY A 60 -3.06 7.04 0.40
N ILE A 61 -2.80 8.23 -0.12
CA ILE A 61 -3.68 9.00 -1.01
C ILE A 61 -3.02 9.10 -2.40
N GLY A 62 -3.61 8.40 -3.36
CA GLY A 62 -3.32 8.48 -4.79
C GLY A 62 -4.37 9.30 -5.54
N ALA A 63 -4.35 9.20 -6.87
CA ALA A 63 -5.38 9.80 -7.71
C ALA A 63 -6.55 8.81 -7.93
N ALA A 64 -7.77 9.35 -7.99
CA ALA A 64 -8.99 8.54 -8.03
C ALA A 64 -9.11 7.66 -9.30
N PRO A 65 -8.77 8.14 -10.52
CA PRO A 65 -8.78 7.30 -11.71
C PRO A 65 -7.88 6.06 -11.59
N GLU A 66 -6.67 6.25 -11.08
CA GLU A 66 -5.68 5.20 -10.82
C GLU A 66 -6.20 4.22 -9.76
N GLY A 67 -6.87 4.71 -8.71
CA GLY A 67 -7.54 3.86 -7.72
C GLY A 67 -8.59 2.92 -8.34
N VAL A 68 -9.37 3.38 -9.32
CA VAL A 68 -10.37 2.54 -10.02
C VAL A 68 -9.68 1.47 -10.89
N ILE A 69 -8.59 1.83 -11.57
CA ILE A 69 -7.78 0.87 -12.35
C ILE A 69 -7.21 -0.21 -11.41
N THR A 70 -6.62 0.22 -10.30
CA THR A 70 -6.08 -0.67 -9.27
C THR A 70 -7.16 -1.60 -8.72
N ALA A 71 -8.32 -1.07 -8.29
CA ALA A 71 -9.41 -1.89 -7.76
C ALA A 71 -9.85 -2.98 -8.75
N THR A 72 -9.90 -2.64 -10.05
CA THR A 72 -10.23 -3.60 -11.12
C THR A 72 -9.18 -4.70 -11.23
N ALA A 73 -7.89 -4.34 -11.21
CA ALA A 73 -6.79 -5.31 -11.30
C ALA A 73 -6.72 -6.20 -10.05
N ILE A 74 -6.86 -5.61 -8.85
CA ILE A 74 -6.86 -6.32 -7.57
C ILE A 74 -8.04 -7.30 -7.49
N ARG A 75 -9.24 -6.89 -7.92
CA ARG A 75 -10.38 -7.79 -8.05
C ARG A 75 -10.10 -8.96 -8.98
N GLY A 76 -9.40 -8.72 -10.10
CA GLY A 76 -9.03 -9.74 -11.07
C GLY A 76 -8.11 -10.83 -10.51
N ILE A 77 -7.30 -10.51 -9.50
CA ILE A 77 -6.40 -11.46 -8.82
C ILE A 77 -6.96 -11.97 -7.48
N GLY A 78 -8.20 -11.62 -7.13
CA GLY A 78 -8.86 -12.06 -5.89
C GLY A 78 -8.38 -11.34 -4.62
N GLY A 79 -7.71 -10.19 -4.76
CA GLY A 79 -7.26 -9.39 -3.63
C GLY A 79 -8.34 -8.42 -3.11
N VAL A 80 -7.97 -7.61 -2.11
CA VAL A 80 -8.84 -6.59 -1.51
C VAL A 80 -8.26 -5.21 -1.77
N PHE A 81 -9.12 -4.28 -2.19
CA PHE A 81 -8.77 -2.87 -2.36
C PHE A 81 -9.88 -2.00 -1.78
N GLU A 82 -9.53 -1.04 -0.94
CA GLU A 82 -10.44 -0.05 -0.39
C GLU A 82 -9.95 1.35 -0.76
N GLY A 83 -10.88 2.23 -1.11
CA GLY A 83 -10.61 3.61 -1.47
C GLY A 83 -11.73 4.52 -1.01
N ARG A 84 -11.39 5.77 -0.68
CA ARG A 84 -12.34 6.81 -0.26
C ARG A 84 -11.97 8.13 -0.93
N LEU A 85 -12.97 8.83 -1.46
CA LEU A 85 -12.79 10.19 -1.97
C LEU A 85 -12.46 11.14 -0.81
N VAL A 86 -11.50 12.03 -1.05
CA VAL A 86 -11.00 13.03 -0.09
C VAL A 86 -11.03 14.42 -0.71
#